data_AF-A2HP72-F1
#
_entry.id   AF-A2HP72-F1
#
_cell.length_a   1.000
_cell.length_b   1.000
_cell.length_c   1.000
_cell.angle_alpha   90.00
_cell.angle_beta   90.00
_cell.angle_gamma   90.00
#
_symmetry.space_group_name_H-M   'P 1'
#
loop_
_entity.id
_entity.type
_entity.pdbx_description
1 polymer ?
#
loop_
_entity_poly.entity_id
_entity_poly.type
_entity_poly.pdbx_seq_one_letter_code
_entity_poly.pdbx_strand_id
1 'polypeptide(L)'
;MYKELYNTIKKQGLEYKIIDKQRDELFETLSISNFDREFLHSLIFLDDAVKSKLITNEKSYFNQLLTQCRHIQCSFFMAVQYFKALSTNIKSNLSTLFIFSGFSRQQLNVMLYQVNLPMSINELYTQYQQLGEHGKIIVDLNKGSVKFD
;
A
#
# COMPACT_ATOMS: atom_id res chain seq x y z
N MET A 1 2.06 -0.49 -19.58
CA MET A 1 2.18 0.17 -20.90
C MET A 1 2.88 1.55 -20.82
N TYR A 2 2.20 2.67 -20.54
CA TYR A 2 2.86 4.01 -20.59
C TYR A 2 3.95 4.22 -19.53
N LYS A 3 3.75 3.75 -18.30
CA LYS A 3 4.77 3.82 -17.25
C LYS A 3 6.03 3.01 -17.59
N GLU A 4 5.87 1.85 -18.22
CA GLU A 4 6.98 1.02 -18.68
C GLU A 4 7.72 1.69 -19.84
N LEU A 5 6.99 2.35 -20.74
CA LEU A 5 7.56 3.16 -21.81
C LEU A 5 8.39 4.31 -21.23
N TYR A 6 7.86 5.07 -20.26
CA TYR A 6 8.61 6.11 -19.55
C TYR A 6 9.92 5.56 -18.95
N ASN A 7 9.82 4.46 -18.21
CA ASN A 7 10.99 3.84 -17.57
C ASN A 7 12.02 3.34 -18.60
N THR A 8 11.58 2.88 -19.77
CA THR A 8 12.46 2.46 -20.87
C THR A 8 13.19 3.65 -21.49
N ILE A 9 12.48 4.75 -21.75
CA ILE A 9 13.05 6.00 -22.27
C ILE A 9 14.13 6.53 -21.32
N LYS A 10 13.81 6.60 -20.01
CA LYS A 10 14.77 7.03 -18.97
C LYS A 10 15.99 6.13 -18.89
N LYS A 11 15.81 4.81 -18.87
CA LYS A 11 16.94 3.86 -18.77
C LYS A 11 17.86 3.88 -19.99
N GLN A 12 17.32 4.17 -21.17
CA GLN A 12 18.08 4.13 -22.42
C GLN A 12 18.56 5.51 -22.89
N GLY A 13 18.25 6.59 -22.16
CA GLY A 13 18.65 7.96 -22.55
C GLY A 13 18.00 8.43 -23.85
N LEU A 14 16.73 8.07 -24.07
CA LEU A 14 16.01 8.33 -25.32
C LEU A 14 15.11 9.58 -25.27
N GLU A 15 15.27 10.43 -24.27
CA GLU A 15 14.40 11.60 -24.04
C GLU A 15 14.34 12.54 -25.26
N TYR A 16 15.44 12.66 -26.00
CA TYR A 16 15.54 13.50 -27.20
C TYR A 16 15.27 12.76 -28.51
N LYS A 17 15.01 11.44 -28.45
CA LYS A 17 14.81 10.58 -29.63
C LYS A 17 13.36 10.13 -29.81
N ILE A 18 12.51 10.34 -28.80
CA ILE A 18 11.07 10.07 -28.91
C ILE A 18 10.38 11.09 -29.80
N ILE A 19 9.43 10.63 -30.61
CA ILE A 19 8.62 11.48 -31.49
C ILE A 19 7.69 12.35 -30.63
N ASP A 20 7.55 13.64 -30.97
CA ASP A 20 6.75 14.60 -30.20
C ASP A 20 5.34 14.10 -29.89
N LYS A 21 4.62 13.54 -30.88
CA LYS A 21 3.28 12.98 -30.67
C LYS A 21 3.24 11.89 -29.58
N GLN A 22 4.21 10.98 -29.58
CA GLN A 22 4.28 9.90 -28.58
C GLN A 22 4.67 10.44 -27.20
N ARG A 23 5.55 11.44 -27.17
CA ARG A 23 5.92 12.14 -25.94
C ARG A 23 4.70 12.84 -25.34
N ASP A 24 3.96 13.58 -26.15
CA ASP A 24 2.82 14.38 -25.68
C ASP A 24 1.69 13.47 -25.17
N GLU A 25 1.41 12.36 -25.85
CA GLU A 25 0.46 11.34 -25.40
C GLU A 25 0.91 10.66 -24.09
N LEU A 26 2.21 10.35 -23.97
CA LEU A 26 2.80 9.80 -22.74
C LEU A 26 2.65 10.78 -21.57
N PHE A 27 2.93 12.05 -21.82
CA PHE A 27 2.87 13.13 -20.83
C PHE A 27 1.44 13.37 -20.36
N GLU A 28 0.48 13.42 -21.29
CA GLU A 28 -0.94 13.54 -20.99
C GLU A 28 -1.42 12.35 -20.14
N THR A 29 -1.15 11.12 -20.60
CA THR A 29 -1.62 9.90 -19.93
C THR A 29 -1.05 9.74 -18.53
N LEU A 30 0.23 10.09 -18.32
CA LEU A 30 0.89 9.99 -17.03
C LEU A 30 0.75 11.26 -16.18
N SER A 31 0.13 12.31 -16.71
CA SER A 31 -0.01 13.63 -16.08
C SER A 31 1.35 14.21 -15.63
N ILE A 32 2.33 14.19 -16.53
CA ILE A 32 3.68 14.74 -16.33
C ILE A 32 4.02 15.75 -17.42
N SER A 33 5.00 16.62 -17.18
CA SER A 33 5.41 17.67 -18.12
C SER A 33 6.80 17.47 -18.74
N ASN A 34 7.60 16.55 -18.19
CA ASN A 34 8.98 16.33 -18.61
C ASN A 34 9.50 14.95 -18.13
N PHE A 35 10.77 14.67 -18.43
CA PHE A 35 11.50 13.46 -18.05
C PHE A 35 12.45 13.68 -16.85
N ASP A 36 12.21 14.68 -16.00
CA ASP A 36 13.14 15.05 -14.92
C ASP A 36 13.20 14.00 -13.80
N ARG A 37 12.15 13.18 -13.66
CA ARG A 37 12.09 12.12 -12.65
C ARG A 37 12.82 10.88 -13.13
N GLU A 38 13.70 10.33 -12.32
CA GLU A 38 14.41 9.07 -12.62
C GLU A 38 13.43 7.90 -12.82
N PHE A 39 12.37 7.86 -12.02
CA PHE A 39 11.27 6.92 -12.15
C PHE A 39 9.96 7.55 -11.66
N LEU A 40 8.84 6.95 -12.05
CA LEU A 40 7.51 7.35 -11.58
C LEU A 40 7.02 6.32 -10.56
N HIS A 41 6.69 6.77 -9.35
CA HIS A 41 6.04 5.92 -8.35
C HIS A 41 4.54 6.17 -8.37
N SER A 42 3.75 5.10 -8.37
CA SER A 42 2.28 5.19 -8.40
C SER A 42 1.71 4.88 -7.02
N LEU A 43 0.77 5.69 -6.54
CA LEU A 43 -0.01 5.38 -5.35
C LEU A 43 -1.43 5.01 -5.78
N ILE A 44 -1.89 3.81 -5.42
CA ILE A 44 -3.25 3.35 -5.64
C ILE A 44 -3.96 3.35 -4.30
N PHE A 45 -4.99 4.19 -4.18
CA PHE A 45 -5.86 4.23 -3.01
C PHE A 45 -7.12 3.41 -3.28
N LEU A 46 -7.43 2.47 -2.37
CA LEU A 46 -8.62 1.64 -2.43
C LEU A 46 -9.49 1.91 -1.21
N ASP A 47 -10.67 2.47 -1.45
CA ASP A 47 -11.69 2.69 -0.43
C ASP A 47 -12.76 1.60 -0.52
N ASP A 48 -13.02 0.91 0.60
CA ASP A 48 -13.99 -0.18 0.76
C ASP A 48 -13.93 -1.30 -0.32
N ALA A 49 -12.77 -1.51 -0.93
CA ALA A 49 -12.63 -2.45 -2.06
C ALA A 49 -12.47 -3.93 -1.63
N VAL A 50 -12.43 -4.22 -0.33
CA VAL A 50 -12.08 -5.56 0.21
C VAL A 50 -13.01 -6.66 -0.30
N LYS A 51 -14.31 -6.34 -0.48
CA LYS A 51 -15.31 -7.28 -1.01
C LYS A 51 -15.35 -7.34 -2.53
N SER A 52 -14.60 -6.48 -3.23
CA SER A 52 -14.59 -6.48 -4.68
C SER A 52 -14.02 -7.79 -5.24
N LYS A 53 -14.49 -8.20 -6.42
CA LYS A 53 -13.95 -9.36 -7.14
C LYS A 53 -12.45 -9.21 -7.48
N LEU A 54 -11.96 -7.97 -7.52
CA LEU A 54 -10.54 -7.65 -7.74
C LEU A 54 -9.66 -8.16 -6.60
N ILE A 55 -10.15 -8.09 -5.36
CA ILE A 55 -9.39 -8.46 -4.15
C ILE A 55 -9.68 -9.90 -3.74
N THR A 56 -10.93 -10.35 -3.86
CA THR A 56 -11.33 -11.70 -3.42
C THR A 56 -10.84 -12.83 -4.34
N ASN A 57 -10.54 -12.53 -5.62
CA ASN A 57 -9.94 -13.51 -6.52
C ASN A 57 -8.42 -13.53 -6.40
N GLU A 58 -7.88 -14.44 -5.57
CA GLU A 58 -6.44 -14.57 -5.32
C GLU A 58 -5.61 -14.87 -6.57
N LYS A 59 -6.20 -15.47 -7.61
CA LYS A 59 -5.52 -15.77 -8.88
C LYS A 59 -5.54 -14.59 -9.86
N SER A 60 -6.22 -13.50 -9.53
CA SER A 60 -6.27 -12.32 -10.39
C SER A 60 -4.90 -11.67 -10.51
N TYR A 61 -4.63 -11.08 -11.67
CA TYR A 61 -3.45 -10.25 -11.90
C TYR A 61 -3.34 -9.12 -10.86
N PHE A 62 -4.48 -8.55 -10.45
CA PHE A 62 -4.51 -7.51 -9.43
C PHE A 62 -3.94 -7.96 -8.07
N ASN A 63 -4.29 -9.17 -7.61
CA ASN A 63 -3.70 -9.74 -6.39
C ASN A 63 -2.19 -9.97 -6.52
N GLN A 64 -1.70 -10.34 -7.71
CA GLN A 64 -0.26 -10.45 -7.97
C GLN A 64 0.45 -9.09 -7.89
N LEU A 65 -0.20 -8.00 -8.35
CA LEU A 65 0.37 -6.64 -8.21
C LEU A 65 0.54 -6.23 -6.75
N LEU A 66 -0.40 -6.62 -5.87
CA LEU A 66 -0.31 -6.32 -4.43
C LEU A 66 0.93 -6.94 -3.76
N THR A 67 1.46 -8.05 -4.30
CA THR A 67 2.66 -8.70 -3.76
C THR A 67 3.95 -8.27 -4.45
N GLN A 68 3.87 -7.57 -5.59
CA GLN A 68 5.02 -7.17 -6.41
C GLN A 68 5.27 -5.66 -6.44
N CYS A 69 4.72 -4.92 -5.47
CA CYS A 69 4.75 -3.46 -5.35
C CYS A 69 6.12 -2.81 -5.67
N ARG A 70 7.23 -3.35 -5.13
CA ARG A 70 8.58 -2.81 -5.36
C ARG A 70 9.03 -2.93 -6.82
N HIS A 71 8.68 -4.03 -7.49
CA HIS A 71 9.05 -4.27 -8.90
C HIS A 71 8.33 -3.33 -9.86
N ILE A 72 7.07 -3.00 -9.56
CA ILE A 72 6.23 -2.14 -10.40
C ILE A 72 6.25 -0.66 -9.97
N GLN A 73 7.08 -0.30 -8.98
CA GLN A 73 7.16 1.04 -8.40
C GLN A 73 5.78 1.56 -8.01
N CYS A 74 5.01 0.74 -7.30
CA CYS A 74 3.65 1.04 -6.89
C CYS A 74 3.50 0.83 -5.39
N SER A 75 2.70 1.67 -4.74
CA SER A 75 2.22 1.46 -3.38
C SER A 75 0.71 1.40 -3.39
N PHE A 76 0.15 0.49 -2.60
CA PHE A 76 -1.28 0.41 -2.36
C PHE A 76 -1.57 0.90 -0.96
N PHE A 77 -2.57 1.76 -0.85
CA PHE A 77 -3.13 2.16 0.43
C PHE A 77 -4.60 1.75 0.45
N MET A 78 -4.99 0.98 1.47
CA MET A 78 -6.32 0.38 1.53
C MET A 78 -7.03 0.82 2.80
N ALA A 79 -8.17 1.49 2.65
CA ALA A 79 -9.11 1.70 3.74
C ALA A 79 -10.01 0.46 3.87
N VAL A 80 -9.93 -0.22 5.01
CA VAL A 80 -10.61 -1.51 5.22
C VAL A 80 -11.48 -1.48 6.47
N GLN A 81 -12.75 -1.83 6.33
CA GLN A 81 -13.66 -1.96 7.48
C GLN A 81 -13.51 -3.31 8.19
N TYR A 82 -13.17 -4.37 7.45
CA TYR A 82 -13.10 -5.73 7.97
C TYR A 82 -11.79 -6.42 7.59
N PHE A 83 -10.76 -6.26 8.44
CA PHE A 83 -9.42 -6.82 8.22
C PHE A 83 -9.42 -8.34 7.97
N LYS A 84 -10.34 -9.06 8.61
CA LYS A 84 -10.48 -10.52 8.43
C LYS A 84 -10.77 -10.92 6.98
N ALA A 85 -11.44 -10.10 6.18
CA ALA A 85 -11.76 -10.40 4.77
C ALA A 85 -10.57 -10.25 3.81
N LEU A 86 -9.45 -9.65 4.23
CA LEU A 86 -8.24 -9.66 3.41
C LEU A 86 -7.68 -11.09 3.32
N SER A 87 -7.22 -11.48 2.13
CA SER A 87 -6.55 -12.77 1.92
C SER A 87 -5.26 -12.86 2.74
N THR A 88 -4.84 -14.08 3.06
CA THR A 88 -3.60 -14.32 3.79
C THR A 88 -2.38 -13.75 3.06
N ASN A 89 -2.38 -13.84 1.72
CA ASN A 89 -1.32 -13.32 0.87
C ASN A 89 -1.18 -11.78 0.97
N ILE A 90 -2.29 -11.04 1.03
CA ILE A 90 -2.23 -9.60 1.25
C ILE A 90 -1.67 -9.31 2.63
N LYS A 91 -2.21 -9.97 3.67
CA LYS A 91 -1.80 -9.77 5.07
C LYS A 91 -0.30 -9.98 5.30
N SER A 92 0.30 -11.01 4.68
CA SER A 92 1.72 -11.31 4.81
C SER A 92 2.65 -10.31 4.12
N ASN A 93 2.13 -9.52 3.18
CA ASN A 93 2.90 -8.54 2.41
C ASN A 93 2.67 -7.09 2.86
N LEU A 94 1.84 -6.87 3.88
CA LEU A 94 1.59 -5.53 4.42
C LEU A 94 2.89 -4.97 5.03
N SER A 95 3.20 -3.72 4.72
CA SER A 95 4.35 -3.01 5.32
C SER A 95 3.98 -2.24 6.58
N THR A 96 2.78 -1.66 6.60
CA THR A 96 2.34 -0.74 7.64
C THR A 96 0.84 -0.89 7.85
N LEU A 97 0.42 -0.92 9.11
CA LEU A 97 -0.98 -0.89 9.50
C LEU A 97 -1.30 0.41 10.24
N PHE A 98 -2.38 1.05 9.82
CA PHE A 98 -3.02 2.13 10.56
C PHE A 98 -4.28 1.57 11.21
N ILE A 99 -4.32 1.55 12.54
CA ILE A 99 -5.46 1.03 13.29
C ILE A 99 -6.00 2.16 14.16
N PHE A 100 -7.12 2.73 13.73
CA PHE A 100 -7.85 3.76 14.47
C PHE A 100 -8.42 3.19 15.77
N SER A 101 -8.69 4.05 16.75
CA SER A 101 -9.31 3.72 18.03
C SER A 101 -10.70 3.08 17.86
N GLY A 102 -11.12 2.27 18.83
CA GLY A 102 -12.45 1.63 18.85
C GLY A 102 -12.47 0.10 18.64
N PHE A 103 -11.35 -0.55 18.35
CA PHE A 103 -11.28 -2.02 18.29
C PHE A 103 -11.11 -2.64 19.67
N SER A 104 -11.83 -3.73 19.92
CA SER A 104 -11.63 -4.56 21.11
C SER A 104 -10.26 -5.27 21.09
N ARG A 105 -9.79 -5.66 22.28
CA ARG A 105 -8.55 -6.47 22.43
C ARG A 105 -8.54 -7.73 21.55
N GLN A 106 -9.69 -8.40 21.42
CA GLN A 106 -9.80 -9.60 20.59
C GLN A 106 -9.63 -9.28 19.10
N GLN A 107 -10.20 -8.17 18.62
CA GLN A 107 -10.04 -7.73 17.24
C GLN A 107 -8.58 -7.36 16.95
N LEU A 108 -7.94 -6.61 17.86
CA LEU A 108 -6.52 -6.28 17.74
C LEU A 108 -5.63 -7.52 17.73
N ASN A 109 -5.91 -8.49 18.61
CA ASN A 109 -5.15 -9.74 18.63
C ASN A 109 -5.25 -10.49 17.30
N VAL A 110 -6.42 -10.51 16.67
CA VAL A 110 -6.58 -11.10 15.32
C VAL A 110 -5.83 -10.30 14.25
N MET A 111 -5.86 -8.97 14.32
CA MET A 111 -5.16 -8.11 13.35
C MET A 111 -3.65 -8.23 13.46
N LEU A 112 -3.13 -8.38 14.68
CA LEU A 112 -1.71 -8.31 14.99
C LEU A 112 -1.08 -9.69 15.28
N TYR A 113 -1.83 -10.79 15.09
CA TYR A 113 -1.40 -12.13 15.49
C TYR A 113 -0.04 -12.56 14.92
N GLN A 114 0.27 -12.18 13.68
CA GLN A 114 1.52 -12.55 13.00
C GLN A 114 2.59 -11.45 13.07
N VAL A 115 2.35 -10.39 13.84
CA VAL A 115 3.25 -9.25 13.93
C VAL A 115 4.18 -9.44 15.12
N ASN A 116 5.48 -9.29 14.89
CA ASN A 116 6.44 -9.22 15.98
C ASN A 116 6.32 -7.86 16.67
N LEU A 117 5.48 -7.78 17.70
CA LEU A 117 5.24 -6.56 18.46
C LEU A 117 6.39 -6.33 19.46
N PRO A 118 6.77 -5.06 19.72
CA PRO A 118 7.82 -4.74 20.69
C PRO A 118 7.36 -4.91 22.14
N MET A 119 6.07 -5.19 22.35
CA MET A 119 5.41 -5.31 23.65
C MET A 119 4.26 -6.32 23.55
N SER A 120 3.78 -6.80 24.70
CA SER A 120 2.66 -7.74 24.72
C SER A 120 1.36 -7.09 24.23
N ILE A 121 0.44 -7.91 23.70
CA ILE A 121 -0.87 -7.42 23.26
C ILE A 121 -1.68 -6.75 24.39
N ASN A 122 -1.45 -7.17 25.64
CA ASN A 122 -2.11 -6.59 26.80
C ASN A 122 -1.56 -5.17 27.09
N GLU A 123 -0.24 -4.99 27.05
CA GLU A 123 0.39 -3.67 27.24
C GLU A 123 -0.01 -2.71 26.12
N LEU A 124 0.01 -3.19 24.87
CA LEU A 124 -0.42 -2.42 23.71
C LEU A 124 -1.89 -1.99 23.86
N TYR A 125 -2.77 -2.89 24.30
CA TYR A 125 -4.18 -2.58 24.47
C TYR A 125 -4.43 -1.54 25.55
N THR A 126 -3.73 -1.61 26.68
CA THR A 126 -3.84 -0.61 27.76
C THR A 126 -3.56 0.81 27.25
N GLN A 127 -2.55 0.98 26.40
CA GLN A 127 -2.25 2.30 25.79
C GLN A 127 -3.24 2.65 24.69
N TYR A 128 -3.62 1.69 23.85
CA TYR A 128 -4.58 1.89 22.76
C TYR A 128 -5.95 2.36 23.27
N GLN A 129 -6.40 1.91 24.44
CA GLN A 129 -7.66 2.36 25.05
C GLN A 129 -7.64 3.83 25.50
N GLN A 130 -6.47 4.43 25.65
CA GLN A 130 -6.32 5.83 26.03
C GLN A 130 -6.37 6.77 24.81
N LEU A 131 -6.38 6.22 23.59
CA LEU A 131 -6.49 7.01 22.38
C LEU A 131 -7.85 7.71 22.33
N GLY A 132 -7.82 9.02 22.05
CA GLY A 132 -9.02 9.82 21.86
C GLY A 132 -9.75 9.51 20.56
N GLU A 133 -10.75 10.33 20.28
CA GLU A 133 -11.43 10.34 18.99
C GLU A 133 -10.41 10.58 17.86
N HIS A 134 -10.45 9.75 16.82
CA HIS A 134 -9.47 9.72 15.71
C HIS A 134 -8.03 9.33 16.06
N GLY A 135 -7.74 9.00 17.33
CA GLY A 135 -6.46 8.43 17.71
C GLY A 135 -6.22 7.10 16.99
N LYS A 136 -4.96 6.77 16.73
CA LYS A 136 -4.58 5.58 15.97
C LYS A 136 -3.24 5.03 16.45
N ILE A 137 -3.04 3.75 16.21
CA ILE A 137 -1.70 3.17 16.21
C ILE A 137 -1.21 2.98 14.78
N ILE A 138 0.07 3.24 14.59
CA ILE A 138 0.81 2.98 13.37
C ILE A 138 1.78 1.85 13.68
N VAL A 139 1.56 0.69 13.06
CA VAL A 139 2.38 -0.50 13.25
C VAL A 139 3.26 -0.68 12.03
N ASP A 140 4.58 -0.59 12.21
CA ASP A 140 5.56 -0.95 11.19
C ASP A 140 5.80 -2.47 11.27
N LEU A 141 5.28 -3.19 10.28
CA LEU A 141 5.35 -4.64 10.21
C LEU A 141 6.75 -5.15 9.86
N ASN A 142 7.59 -4.31 9.24
CA ASN A 142 8.94 -4.70 8.88
C ASN A 142 9.91 -4.54 10.06
N LYS A 143 9.72 -3.49 10.86
CA LYS A 143 10.58 -3.21 12.03
C LYS A 143 10.04 -3.78 13.34
N GLY A 144 8.77 -4.17 13.38
CA GLY A 144 8.10 -4.59 14.62
C GLY A 144 7.98 -3.45 15.62
N SER A 145 7.70 -2.23 15.14
CA SER A 145 7.53 -1.05 16.00
C SER A 145 6.09 -0.53 15.96
N VAL A 146 5.67 0.11 17.06
CA VAL A 146 4.34 0.67 17.22
C VAL A 146 4.46 2.11 17.67
N LYS A 147 3.79 3.02 16.96
CA LYS A 147 3.61 4.42 17.36
C LYS A 147 2.15 4.68 17.69
N PHE A 148 1.89 5.39 18.77
CA PHE A 148 0.58 5.91 19.15
C PHE A 148 0.50 7.37 18.68
N ASP A 149 -0.58 7.74 17.98
CA ASP A 149 -0.77 9.05 17.35
C ASP A 149 -2.21 9.55 17.47
#